data_AF-A0ABD0QWX3-F1
#
_entry.id   AF-A0ABD0QWX3-F1
#
_cell.length_a   1.000
_cell.length_b   1.000
_cell.length_c   1.000
_cell.angle_alpha   90.00
_cell.angle_beta   90.00
_cell.angle_gamma   90.00
#
_symmetry.space_group_name_H-M   'P 1'
#
loop_
_entity.id
_entity.type
_entity.pdbx_description
1 polymer ?
#
loop_
_entity_poly.entity_id
_entity_poly.type
_entity_poly.pdbx_seq_one_letter_code
_entity_poly.pdbx_strand_id
1 'polypeptide(L)'
;MWDAAQGALEDLLEDEYPTMQLRPQKDRLQVFQTLATFYLRYLKIFRALEEVYDQIVHPQKRRVVHQVLEGVMGRLVELKNEMVELEYSEFHYFDDILQDFKMTP
;
A
#
# COMPACT_ATOMS: atom_id res chain seq x y z
N MET A 1 -3.77 -7.00 -16.82
CA MET A 1 -4.35 -6.64 -15.50
C MET A 1 -3.45 -7.15 -14.38
N TRP A 2 -3.22 -8.47 -14.26
CA TRP A 2 -2.21 -9.02 -13.32
C TRP A 2 -0.83 -8.37 -13.44
N ASP A 3 -0.27 -8.36 -14.65
CA ASP A 3 1.08 -7.83 -14.92
C ASP A 3 1.26 -6.37 -14.47
N ALA A 4 0.24 -5.53 -14.70
CA ALA A 4 0.24 -4.14 -14.24
C ALA A 4 0.14 -4.02 -12.71
N ALA A 5 -0.67 -4.85 -12.06
CA ALA A 5 -0.79 -4.84 -10.60
C ALA A 5 0.48 -5.37 -9.91
N GLN A 6 1.10 -6.40 -10.49
CA GLN A 6 2.37 -6.95 -10.03
C GLN A 6 3.50 -5.93 -10.22
N GLY A 7 3.63 -5.31 -11.40
CA GLY A 7 4.64 -4.27 -11.65
C GLY A 7 4.48 -3.08 -10.71
N ALA A 8 3.25 -2.61 -10.48
CA ALA A 8 3.01 -1.53 -9.52
C ALA A 8 3.39 -1.89 -8.07
N LEU A 9 3.28 -3.17 -7.70
CA LEU A 9 3.75 -3.66 -6.40
C LEU A 9 5.28 -3.72 -6.34
N GLU A 10 5.93 -4.21 -7.39
CA GLU A 10 7.40 -4.24 -7.49
C GLU A 10 7.98 -2.83 -7.39
N ASP A 11 7.47 -1.87 -8.16
CA ASP A 11 7.87 -0.46 -8.11
C ASP A 11 7.71 0.12 -6.69
N LEU A 12 6.61 -0.21 -6.01
CA LEU A 12 6.36 0.26 -4.65
C LEU A 12 7.33 -0.34 -3.63
N LEU A 13 7.68 -1.62 -3.79
CA LEU A 13 8.63 -2.29 -2.89
C LEU A 13 10.04 -1.71 -3.04
N GLU A 14 10.44 -1.30 -4.24
CA GLU A 14 11.70 -0.59 -4.45
C GLU A 14 11.74 0.76 -3.70
N ASP A 15 10.62 1.49 -3.68
CA ASP A 15 10.48 2.76 -2.97
C ASP A 15 10.47 2.58 -1.44
N GLU A 16 9.81 1.53 -0.94
CA GLU A 16 9.68 1.27 0.50
C GLU A 16 10.97 0.70 1.11
N TYR A 17 11.68 -0.13 0.36
CA TYR A 17 12.93 -0.76 0.76
C TYR A 17 14.08 -0.35 -0.16
N PRO A 18 14.50 0.93 -0.13
CA PRO A 18 15.57 1.39 -0.97
C PRO A 18 16.88 0.68 -0.61
N THR A 19 17.66 0.32 -1.63
CA THR A 19 18.96 -0.37 -1.46
C THR A 19 19.96 0.43 -0.61
N MET A 20 19.77 1.75 -0.51
CA MET A 20 20.56 2.64 0.30
C MET A 20 19.77 3.08 1.54
N GLN A 21 20.34 2.89 2.73
CA GLN A 21 19.72 3.30 3.98
C GLN A 21 19.46 4.81 3.99
N LEU A 22 18.18 5.18 4.06
CA LEU A 22 17.76 6.56 4.24
C LEU A 22 18.16 7.05 5.64
N ARG A 23 18.51 8.33 5.75
CA ARG A 23 18.79 8.94 7.06
C ARG A 23 17.51 8.89 7.92
N PRO A 24 17.63 8.69 9.24
CA PRO A 24 16.45 8.72 10.11
C PRO A 24 15.70 10.04 9.95
N GLN A 25 14.44 9.97 9.48
CA GLN A 25 13.55 11.12 9.48
C GLN A 25 13.20 11.46 10.93
N LYS A 26 13.45 12.72 11.32
CA LYS A 26 13.16 13.22 12.68
C LYS A 26 11.82 13.96 12.78
N ASP A 27 11.26 14.35 11.64
CA ASP A 27 10.02 15.10 11.57
C ASP A 27 8.83 14.13 11.51
N ARG A 28 8.04 14.12 12.59
CA ARG A 28 6.85 13.28 12.73
C ARG A 28 5.84 13.52 11.61
N LEU A 29 5.68 14.75 11.13
CA LEU A 29 4.74 15.04 10.04
C LEU A 29 5.19 14.40 8.73
N GLN A 30 6.49 14.45 8.41
CA GLN A 30 7.04 13.83 7.22
C GLN A 30 6.95 12.30 7.27
N VAL A 31 7.19 11.71 8.45
CA VAL A 31 7.00 10.27 8.66
C VAL A 31 5.54 9.90 8.43
N PHE A 32 4.60 10.65 9.00
CA PHE A 32 3.17 10.40 8.79
C PHE A 32 2.77 10.49 7.32
N GLN A 33 3.18 11.56 6.61
CA GLN A 33 2.90 11.72 5.18
C GLN A 33 3.47 10.57 4.35
N THR A 34 4.67 10.10 4.70
CA THR A 34 5.32 8.96 4.03
C THR A 34 4.51 7.68 4.26
N LEU A 35 4.15 7.36 5.51
CA LEU A 35 3.33 6.19 5.84
C LEU A 35 1.96 6.23 5.17
N ALA A 36 1.30 7.38 5.20
CA ALA A 36 0.00 7.58 4.55
C ALA A 36 0.09 7.41 3.03
N THR A 37 1.17 7.90 2.41
CA THR A 37 1.43 7.70 0.97
C THR A 37 1.58 6.23 0.64
N PHE A 38 2.38 5.47 1.39
CA PHE A 38 2.52 4.03 1.19
C PHE A 38 1.19 3.29 1.40
N TYR A 39 0.46 3.63 2.47
CA TYR A 39 -0.85 3.04 2.75
C TYR A 39 -1.82 3.19 1.58
N LEU A 40 -1.93 4.39 1.02
CA LEU A 40 -2.82 4.64 -0.12
C LEU A 40 -2.37 3.93 -1.40
N ARG A 41 -1.06 3.88 -1.67
CA ARG A 41 -0.55 3.14 -2.83
C ARG A 41 -0.80 1.64 -2.70
N TYR A 42 -0.55 1.06 -1.53
CA TYR A 42 -0.89 -0.34 -1.24
C TYR A 42 -2.39 -0.59 -1.36
N LEU A 43 -3.24 0.33 -0.91
CA LEU A 43 -4.70 0.20 -1.04
C LEU A 43 -5.13 0.18 -2.50
N LYS A 44 -4.52 1.00 -3.36
CA LYS A 44 -4.77 0.99 -4.81
C LYS A 44 -4.34 -0.33 -5.45
N ILE A 45 -3.18 -0.86 -5.08
CA ILE A 45 -2.69 -2.17 -5.56
C ILE A 45 -3.60 -3.29 -5.09
N PHE A 46 -4.04 -3.26 -3.84
CA PHE A 46 -4.99 -4.21 -3.27
C PHE A 46 -6.27 -4.30 -4.13
N ARG A 47 -6.87 -3.17 -4.48
CA ARG A 47 -8.06 -3.12 -5.36
C ARG A 47 -7.79 -3.70 -6.74
N ALA A 48 -6.65 -3.38 -7.34
CA ALA A 48 -6.28 -3.94 -8.64
C ALA A 48 -6.07 -5.47 -8.57
N LEU A 49 -5.49 -5.98 -7.49
CA LEU A 49 -5.30 -7.41 -7.28
C LEU A 49 -6.61 -8.15 -6.99
N GLU A 50 -7.55 -7.51 -6.29
CA GLU A 50 -8.91 -8.02 -6.04
C GLU A 50 -9.65 -8.22 -7.37
N GLU A 51 -9.63 -7.22 -8.27
CA GLU A 51 -10.19 -7.35 -9.63
C GLU A 51 -9.54 -8.50 -10.40
N VAL A 52 -8.21 -8.62 -10.33
CA VAL A 52 -7.49 -9.71 -11.00
C VAL A 52 -7.89 -11.07 -10.45
N TYR A 53 -8.02 -11.20 -9.13
CA TYR A 53 -8.40 -12.44 -8.46
C TYR A 53 -9.78 -12.92 -8.93
N ASP A 54 -10.75 -12.00 -9.01
CA ASP A 54 -12.10 -12.28 -9.47
C ASP A 54 -12.15 -12.74 -10.92
N GLN A 55 -11.35 -12.14 -11.80
CA GLN A 55 -11.33 -12.46 -13.23
C GLN A 55 -10.52 -13.73 -13.57
N ILE A 56 -9.62 -14.20 -12.71
CA ILE A 56 -8.84 -15.42 -12.98
C ILE A 56 -9.69 -16.66 -12.70
N VAL A 57 -10.07 -17.39 -13.74
CA VAL A 57 -10.83 -18.65 -13.63
C VAL A 57 -9.95 -19.88 -13.35
N HIS A 58 -8.65 -19.80 -13.65
CA HIS A 58 -7.73 -20.94 -13.53
C HIS A 58 -7.26 -21.11 -12.08
N PRO A 59 -7.58 -22.23 -11.39
CA PRO A 59 -7.44 -22.33 -9.93
C PRO A 59 -5.98 -22.24 -9.44
N GLN A 60 -5.03 -22.76 -10.22
CA GLN A 60 -3.60 -22.67 -9.90
C GLN A 60 -3.10 -21.22 -9.90
N LYS A 61 -3.50 -20.43 -10.91
CA LYS A 61 -3.12 -19.01 -11.00
C LYS A 61 -3.81 -18.19 -9.91
N ARG A 62 -5.08 -18.49 -9.63
CA ARG A 62 -5.87 -17.83 -8.57
C ARG A 62 -5.21 -17.98 -7.19
N ARG A 63 -4.62 -19.14 -6.88
CA ARG A 63 -3.88 -19.36 -5.63
C ARG A 63 -2.66 -18.46 -5.48
N VAL A 64 -1.93 -18.21 -6.57
CA VAL A 64 -0.76 -17.31 -6.54
C VAL A 64 -1.21 -15.88 -6.24
N VAL A 65 -2.27 -15.40 -6.92
CA VAL A 65 -2.82 -14.06 -6.67
C VAL A 65 -3.35 -13.92 -5.24
N HIS A 66 -3.96 -14.97 -4.69
CA HIS A 66 -4.40 -14.99 -3.29
C HIS A 66 -3.25 -14.72 -2.31
N GLN A 67 -2.11 -15.39 -2.50
CA GLN A 67 -0.97 -15.24 -1.60
C GLN A 67 -0.41 -13.81 -1.64
N VAL A 68 -0.39 -13.19 -2.83
CA VAL A 68 0.03 -11.79 -2.96
C VAL A 68 -0.98 -10.84 -2.31
N LEU A 69 -2.29 -11.10 -2.47
CA LEU A 69 -3.34 -10.35 -1.78
C LEU A 69 -3.20 -10.43 -0.26
N GLU A 70 -2.95 -11.61 0.29
CA GLU A 70 -2.72 -11.79 1.73
C GLU A 70 -1.52 -10.98 2.24
N GLY A 71 -0.42 -10.97 1.48
CA GLY A 71 0.75 -10.15 1.81
C GLY A 71 0.45 -8.66 1.80
N VAL A 72 -0.24 -8.17 0.76
CA VAL A 72 -0.65 -6.76 0.64
C VAL A 72 -1.62 -6.36 1.77
N MET A 73 -2.58 -7.21 2.12
CA MET A 73 -3.49 -6.98 3.25
C MET A 73 -2.74 -6.91 4.58
N GLY A 74 -1.77 -7.81 4.80
CA GLY A 74 -0.91 -7.78 5.97
C GLY A 74 -0.17 -6.44 6.10
N ARG A 75 0.49 -6.01 5.01
CA ARG A 75 1.24 -4.74 5.01
C ARG A 75 0.36 -3.50 5.22
N LEU A 76 -0.88 -3.50 4.71
CA LEU A 76 -1.84 -2.43 4.97
C LEU A 76 -2.17 -2.29 6.46
N VAL A 77 -2.34 -3.40 7.17
CA VAL A 77 -2.62 -3.38 8.62
C VAL A 77 -1.40 -2.90 9.39
N GLU A 78 -0.19 -3.35 9.01
CA GLU A 78 1.06 -2.88 9.61
C GLU A 78 1.24 -1.37 9.46
N LEU A 79 1.12 -0.83 8.24
CA LEU A 79 1.22 0.60 7.98
C LEU A 79 0.17 1.41 8.75
N LYS A 80 -1.05 0.88 8.85
CA LYS A 80 -2.09 1.52 9.66
C LYS A 80 -1.70 1.54 11.14
N ASN A 81 -1.19 0.44 11.67
CA ASN A 81 -0.73 0.37 13.05
C ASN A 81 0.44 1.34 13.30
N GLU A 82 1.42 1.41 12.39
CA GLU A 82 2.53 2.36 12.46
C GLU A 82 2.03 3.82 12.52
N MET A 83 1.01 4.20 11.73
CA MET A 83 0.39 5.53 11.80
C MET A 83 -0.30 5.78 13.15
N VAL A 84 -1.05 4.79 13.66
CA VAL A 84 -1.73 4.89 14.96
C VAL A 84 -0.73 5.08 16.09
N GLU A 85 0.37 4.33 16.09
CA GLU A 85 1.43 4.46 17.09
C GLU A 85 2.16 5.81 16.98
N LEU A 86 2.37 6.30 15.77
CA LEU A 86 2.97 7.61 15.53
C LEU A 86 2.08 8.75 16.04
N GLU A 87 0.77 8.67 15.79
CA GLU A 87 -0.17 9.75 16.10
C GLU A 87 -0.84 9.65 17.47
N TYR A 88 -0.84 8.47 18.08
CA TYR A 88 -1.68 8.08 19.23
C TYR A 88 -3.18 8.27 18.96
N SER A 89 -3.61 8.04 17.71
CA SER A 89 -4.99 8.18 17.26
C SER A 89 -5.35 7.05 16.30
N GLU A 90 -6.55 6.47 16.42
CA GLU A 90 -7.06 5.53 15.41
C GLU A 90 -7.59 6.25 14.15
N PHE A 91 -8.07 7.48 14.35
CA PHE A 91 -8.70 8.31 13.32
C PHE A 91 -7.68 9.25 12.67
N HIS A 92 -7.60 9.19 11.35
CA HIS A 92 -6.67 9.96 10.54
C HIS A 92 -7.42 10.52 9.32
N TYR A 93 -7.26 11.81 9.06
CA TYR A 93 -7.86 12.50 7.92
C TYR A 93 -6.86 12.50 6.76
N PHE A 94 -7.20 11.83 5.67
CA PHE A 94 -6.33 11.70 4.50
C PHE A 94 -6.70 12.68 3.38
N ASP A 95 -7.57 13.66 3.62
CA ASP A 95 -8.16 14.52 2.57
C ASP A 95 -7.08 15.20 1.70
N ASP A 96 -6.03 15.75 2.31
CA ASP A 96 -4.93 16.41 1.60
C ASP A 96 -4.14 15.43 0.71
N ILE A 97 -3.93 14.20 1.18
CA ILE A 97 -3.14 13.18 0.48
C ILE A 97 -4.00 12.50 -0.60
N LEU A 98 -5.28 12.29 -0.34
CA LEU A 98 -6.23 11.74 -1.32
C LEU A 98 -6.41 12.67 -2.53
N GLN A 99 -6.35 13.99 -2.30
CA GLN A 99 -6.37 14.99 -3.36
C GLN A 99 -5.17 14.83 -4.32
N ASP A 100 -3.99 14.53 -3.79
CA ASP A 100 -2.78 14.26 -4.58
C ASP A 100 -2.89 12.95 -5.40
N PHE A 101 -3.62 11.96 -4.88
CA PHE A 101 -3.87 10.70 -5.60
C PHE A 101 -4.95 10.78 -6.69
N LYS A 102 -5.59 11.94 -6.89
CA LYS A 102 -6.71 12.15 -7.84
C LYS A 102 -7.86 11.16 -7.66
N MET A 103 -8.01 10.58 -6.47
CA MET A 103 -9.17 9.75 -6.14
C MET A 103 -10.32 10.72 -5.87
N THR A 104 -11.06 11.07 -6.91
CA THR A 104 -12.29 11.86 -6.76
C THR A 104 -13.43 10.93 -6.33
N PRO A 105 -14.43 11.45 -5.59
CA PRO A 105 -15.46 10.66 -4.93
C PRO A 105 -16.27 9.77 -5.88
#